data_AF-A0A957THW8-F1
#
_entry.id   AF-A0A957THW8-F1
#
_cell.length_a   1.000
_cell.length_b   1.000
_cell.length_c   1.000
_cell.angle_alpha   90.00
_cell.angle_beta   90.00
_cell.angle_gamma   90.00
#
_symmetry.space_group_name_H-M   'P 1'
#
loop_
_entity.id
_entity.type
_entity.pdbx_description
1 polymer ?
#
loop_
_entity_poly.entity_id
_entity_poly.type
_entity_poly.pdbx_seq_one_letter_code
_entity_poly.pdbx_strand_id
1 'polypeptide(L)'
;MTKTKLTPNPLDQFLPATRTWFTQTLGAPTPPQAQGWPAIQRGDHTLILAPTGSGKTLTAFLWAIDRLFHTVRAPDAVPPVEEPTDGGQKKRKPRKKQPTVQAETQLLYISPLKALNNDIER
;
A
#
# COMPACT_ATOMS: atom_id res chain seq x y z
N MET A 1 4.43 15.30 -37.20
CA MET A 1 3.44 14.89 -36.17
C MET A 1 4.18 14.20 -35.03
N THR A 2 4.63 14.96 -34.04
CA THR A 2 5.28 14.42 -32.82
C THR A 2 4.20 13.82 -31.92
N LYS A 3 4.14 12.49 -31.82
CA LYS A 3 3.35 11.83 -30.77
C LYS A 3 4.01 12.15 -29.43
N THR A 4 3.40 13.04 -28.64
CA THR A 4 3.76 13.23 -27.24
C THR A 4 3.58 11.89 -26.53
N LYS A 5 4.68 11.20 -26.21
CA LYS A 5 4.63 10.06 -25.29
C LYS A 5 4.11 10.63 -23.96
N LEU A 6 2.88 10.27 -23.60
CA LEU A 6 2.38 10.52 -22.26
C LEU A 6 3.30 9.72 -21.33
N THR A 7 4.19 10.38 -20.62
CA THR A 7 4.96 9.73 -19.56
C THR A 7 3.97 9.33 -18.48
N PRO A 8 3.85 8.03 -18.15
CA PRO A 8 2.95 7.58 -17.09
C PRO A 8 3.30 8.31 -15.79
N ASN A 9 2.29 8.76 -15.03
CA ASN A 9 2.57 9.36 -13.74
C ASN A 9 3.06 8.23 -12.81
N PRO A 10 4.22 8.37 -12.14
CA PRO A 10 4.76 7.32 -11.27
C PRO A 10 3.80 6.89 -10.15
N LEU A 11 2.84 7.74 -9.78
CA LEU A 11 1.84 7.46 -8.75
C LEU A 11 0.61 6.69 -9.29
N ASP A 12 0.54 6.40 -10.59
CA ASP A 12 -0.68 5.87 -11.21
C ASP A 12 -1.08 4.47 -10.73
N GLN A 13 -0.10 3.68 -10.30
CA GLN A 13 -0.34 2.31 -9.85
C GLN A 13 -0.57 2.18 -8.33
N PHE A 14 -0.47 3.27 -7.58
CA PHE A 14 -0.80 3.29 -6.15
C PHE A 14 -2.30 3.45 -5.93
N LEU A 15 -2.78 3.02 -4.76
CA LEU A 15 -4.15 3.29 -4.33
C LEU A 15 -4.44 4.80 -4.34
N PRO A 16 -5.70 5.21 -4.61
CA PRO A 16 -6.09 6.61 -4.57
C PRO A 16 -5.76 7.32 -3.25
N ALA A 17 -5.91 6.60 -2.12
CA ALA A 17 -5.58 7.12 -0.79
C ALA A 17 -4.08 7.42 -0.67
N THR A 18 -3.22 6.48 -1.07
CA THR A 18 -1.77 6.62 -1.06
C THR A 18 -1.31 7.75 -1.98
N ARG A 19 -1.88 7.87 -3.19
CA ARG A 19 -1.60 8.97 -4.13
C ARG A 19 -1.96 10.32 -3.54
N THR A 20 -3.16 10.43 -2.97
CA THR A 20 -3.66 11.67 -2.36
C THR A 20 -2.76 12.10 -1.22
N TRP A 21 -2.49 11.19 -0.29
CA TRP A 21 -1.59 11.44 0.84
C TRP A 21 -0.19 11.86 0.35
N PHE A 22 0.41 11.11 -0.56
CA PHE A 22 1.76 11.40 -1.06
C PHE A 22 1.83 12.80 -1.66
N THR A 23 0.86 13.14 -2.52
CA THR A 23 0.85 14.44 -3.20
C THR A 23 0.65 15.60 -2.21
N GLN A 24 -0.20 15.42 -1.21
CA GLN A 24 -0.48 16.46 -0.20
C GLN A 24 0.65 16.62 0.81
N THR A 25 1.34 15.55 1.18
CA THR A 25 2.36 15.55 2.23
C THR A 25 3.76 15.76 1.69
N LEU A 26 4.07 15.19 0.52
CA LEU A 26 5.43 15.13 -0.04
C LEU A 26 5.56 15.80 -1.42
N GLY A 27 4.44 16.15 -2.07
CA GLY A 27 4.43 16.81 -3.37
C GLY A 27 4.72 15.84 -4.51
N ALA A 28 5.83 16.07 -5.23
CA ALA A 28 6.17 15.31 -6.43
C ALA A 28 7.18 14.17 -6.11
N PRO A 29 7.07 13.02 -6.81
CA PRO A 29 8.05 11.94 -6.66
C PRO A 29 9.49 12.38 -6.97
N THR A 30 10.44 11.96 -6.13
CA THR A 30 11.87 12.15 -6.38
C THR A 30 12.38 11.20 -7.48
N PRO A 31 13.56 11.43 -8.08
CA PRO A 31 14.10 10.54 -9.11
C PRO A 31 14.16 9.04 -8.72
N PRO A 32 14.69 8.63 -7.54
CA PRO A 32 14.71 7.21 -7.18
C PRO A 32 13.30 6.63 -6.97
N GLN A 33 12.32 7.45 -6.59
CA GLN A 33 10.93 7.01 -6.46
C GLN A 33 10.31 6.76 -7.84
N ALA A 34 10.38 7.77 -8.72
CA ALA A 34 9.82 7.69 -10.06
C ALA A 34 10.44 6.57 -10.91
N GLN A 35 11.75 6.33 -10.75
CA GLN A 35 12.47 5.30 -11.50
C GLN A 35 12.37 3.90 -10.85
N GLY A 36 12.30 3.82 -9.52
CA GLY A 36 12.27 2.56 -8.80
C GLY A 36 10.90 1.89 -8.79
N TRP A 37 9.82 2.66 -8.64
CA TRP A 37 8.47 2.10 -8.51
C TRP A 37 8.04 1.20 -9.68
N PRO A 38 8.27 1.54 -10.96
CA PRO A 38 7.86 0.67 -12.06
C PRO A 38 8.43 -0.76 -11.96
N ALA A 39 9.69 -0.92 -11.52
CA ALA A 39 10.30 -2.23 -11.35
C ALA A 39 9.75 -2.97 -10.11
N ILE A 40 9.67 -2.27 -8.99
CA ILE A 40 9.13 -2.81 -7.74
C ILE A 40 7.67 -3.27 -7.93
N GLN A 41 6.87 -2.50 -8.67
CA GLN A 41 5.45 -2.78 -8.94
C GLN A 41 5.24 -4.02 -9.80
N ARG A 42 6.16 -4.32 -10.73
CA ARG A 42 6.16 -5.56 -11.51
C ARG A 42 6.59 -6.78 -10.71
N GLY A 43 7.11 -6.58 -9.49
CA GLY A 43 7.67 -7.65 -8.66
C GLY A 43 9.15 -7.94 -8.96
N ASP A 44 9.84 -7.07 -9.70
CA ASP A 44 11.25 -7.24 -10.03
C ASP A 44 12.15 -6.97 -8.81
N HIS A 45 13.21 -7.75 -8.64
CA HIS A 45 14.29 -7.41 -7.70
C HIS A 45 14.92 -6.07 -8.12
N THR A 46 14.87 -5.09 -7.22
CA THR A 46 15.24 -3.71 -7.54
C THR A 46 16.32 -3.20 -6.60
N LEU A 47 17.49 -2.84 -7.17
CA LEU A 47 18.56 -2.13 -6.46
C LEU A 47 18.46 -0.63 -6.78
N ILE A 48 18.30 0.20 -5.74
CA ILE A 48 18.24 1.66 -5.88
C ILE A 48 19.54 2.26 -5.34
N LEU A 49 20.31 2.88 -6.23
CA LEU A 49 21.51 3.65 -5.90
C LEU A 49 21.17 5.14 -5.95
N ALA A 50 21.06 5.77 -4.78
CA ALA A 50 20.77 7.19 -4.68
C ALA A 50 21.42 7.78 -3.42
N PRO A 51 21.76 9.10 -3.42
CA PRO A 51 22.29 9.78 -2.25
C PRO A 51 21.35 9.70 -1.03
N THR A 52 21.92 9.93 0.15
CA THR A 52 21.12 10.15 1.38
C THR A 52 20.13 11.31 1.18
N GLY A 53 18.99 11.27 1.87
CA GLY A 53 17.94 12.27 1.73
C GLY A 53 17.11 12.20 0.42
N SER A 54 17.48 11.35 -0.56
CA SER A 54 16.77 11.29 -1.85
C SER A 54 15.43 10.53 -1.83
N GLY A 55 15.02 10.00 -0.67
CA GLY A 55 13.76 9.26 -0.53
C GLY A 55 13.81 7.78 -0.92
N LYS A 56 14.99 7.17 -1.08
CA LYS A 56 15.18 5.75 -1.48
C LYS A 56 14.45 4.75 -0.57
N THR A 57 14.39 5.05 0.73
CA THR A 57 13.71 4.21 1.72
C THR A 57 12.21 4.23 1.45
N LEU A 58 11.63 5.42 1.29
CA LEU A 58 10.21 5.56 0.96
C LEU A 58 9.87 4.90 -0.39
N THR A 59 10.80 4.90 -1.36
CA THR A 59 10.58 4.17 -2.62
C THR A 59 10.22 2.70 -2.37
N ALA A 60 10.96 2.01 -1.51
CA ALA A 60 10.72 0.60 -1.19
C ALA A 60 9.48 0.43 -0.30
N PHE A 61 9.36 1.23 0.76
CA PHE A 61 8.32 1.06 1.77
C PHE A 61 6.92 1.44 1.29
N LEU A 62 6.79 2.51 0.50
CA LEU A 62 5.48 3.02 0.12
C LEU A 62 4.68 1.97 -0.68
N TRP A 63 5.34 1.26 -1.59
CA TRP A 63 4.69 0.18 -2.34
C TRP A 63 4.31 -1.00 -1.46
N ALA A 64 5.18 -1.38 -0.51
CA ALA A 64 4.88 -2.46 0.41
C ALA A 64 3.65 -2.12 1.26
N ILE A 65 3.58 -0.92 1.82
CA ILE A 65 2.43 -0.42 2.59
C ILE A 65 1.16 -0.42 1.74
N ASP A 66 1.22 0.11 0.51
CA ASP A 66 0.09 0.14 -0.42
C ASP A 66 -0.46 -1.27 -0.71
N ARG A 67 0.42 -2.27 -0.85
CA ARG A 67 0.04 -3.67 -1.01
C ARG A 67 -0.59 -4.28 0.25
N LEU A 68 -0.13 -3.93 1.45
CA LEU A 68 -0.76 -4.38 2.69
C LEU A 68 -2.21 -3.88 2.80
N PHE A 69 -2.48 -2.65 2.36
CA PHE A 69 -3.86 -2.14 2.34
C PHE A 69 -4.76 -2.88 1.34
N HIS A 70 -4.22 -3.40 0.23
CA HIS A 70 -4.98 -4.25 -0.68
C HIS A 70 -5.40 -5.58 -0.03
N THR A 71 -4.52 -6.19 0.78
CA THR A 71 -4.81 -7.49 1.42
C THR A 71 -5.76 -7.35 2.62
N VAL A 72 -5.63 -6.28 3.41
CA VAL A 72 -6.51 -5.99 4.56
C VAL A 72 -7.94 -5.63 4.14
N ARG A 73 -8.15 -5.13 2.91
CA ARG A 73 -9.49 -4.82 2.39
C ARG A 73 -10.26 -6.05 1.88
N ALA A 74 -9.63 -7.22 1.84
CA ALA A 74 -10.19 -8.46 1.33
C ALA A 74 -10.85 -9.47 2.32
N PRO A 75 -11.11 -9.20 3.63
CA PRO A 75 -11.85 -10.16 4.46
C PRO A 75 -13.38 -10.08 4.41
N ASP A 76 -14.00 -8.93 4.09
CA ASP A 76 -15.46 -8.79 4.16
C ASP A 76 -15.96 -7.90 3.01
N ALA A 77 -16.32 -8.51 1.87
CA ALA A 77 -17.18 -7.83 0.90
C ALA A 77 -18.46 -7.42 1.63
N VAL A 78 -18.70 -6.11 1.73
CA VAL A 78 -19.90 -5.51 2.32
C VAL A 78 -21.12 -6.22 1.70
N PRO A 79 -21.94 -6.93 2.48
CA PRO A 79 -23.15 -7.53 1.91
C PRO A 79 -24.05 -6.40 1.40
N PRO A 80 -24.82 -6.63 0.33
CA PRO A 80 -25.76 -5.63 -0.18
C PRO A 80 -26.63 -5.15 0.98
N VAL A 81 -26.80 -3.83 1.09
CA VAL A 81 -27.76 -3.25 2.04
C VAL A 81 -29.14 -3.79 1.69
N GLU A 82 -29.65 -4.74 2.48
CA GLU A 82 -31.04 -5.19 2.36
C GLU A 82 -31.95 -4.04 2.81
N GLU A 83 -32.80 -3.57 1.90
CA GLU A 83 -33.82 -2.58 2.22
C GLU A 83 -34.77 -3.11 3.31
N PRO A 84 -35.27 -2.24 4.20
CA PRO A 84 -36.02 -2.68 5.37
C PRO A 84 -37.38 -3.25 4.96
N THR A 85 -37.50 -4.58 4.94
CA THR A 85 -38.80 -5.26 4.91
C THR A 85 -39.30 -5.49 6.34
N ASP A 86 -40.49 -4.97 6.62
CA ASP A 86 -41.22 -5.03 7.88
C ASP A 86 -41.54 -6.47 8.33
N GLY A 87 -41.51 -6.66 9.67
CA GLY A 87 -42.24 -7.72 10.36
C GLY A 87 -41.67 -9.14 10.35
N GLY A 88 -40.98 -9.54 11.43
CA GLY A 88 -40.89 -10.96 11.81
C GLY A 88 -39.71 -11.34 12.69
N GLN A 89 -39.97 -11.64 13.98
CA GLN A 89 -38.98 -12.17 14.92
C GLN A 89 -38.38 -13.50 14.40
N LYS A 90 -37.09 -13.50 14.04
CA LYS A 90 -36.33 -14.73 13.75
C LYS A 90 -35.17 -14.90 14.74
N LYS A 91 -35.13 -16.09 15.34
CA LYS A 91 -34.14 -16.58 16.32
C LYS A 91 -32.70 -16.23 15.89
N ARG A 92 -31.96 -15.56 16.77
CA ARG A 92 -30.53 -15.22 16.59
C ARG A 92 -29.71 -16.51 16.51
N LYS A 93 -29.17 -16.84 15.33
CA LYS A 93 -28.20 -17.93 15.15
C LYS A 93 -26.87 -17.58 15.85
N PRO A 94 -26.12 -18.57 16.35
CA PRO A 94 -24.85 -18.32 17.02
C PRO A 94 -23.86 -17.67 16.06
N ARG A 95 -23.19 -16.61 16.54
CA ARG A 95 -22.13 -15.89 15.82
C ARG A 95 -21.01 -16.90 15.49
N LYS A 96 -20.78 -17.19 14.20
CA LYS A 96 -19.60 -17.96 13.78
C LYS A 96 -18.37 -17.21 14.29
N LYS A 97 -17.50 -17.88 15.05
CA LYS A 97 -16.22 -17.31 15.50
C LYS A 97 -15.49 -16.81 14.25
N GLN A 98 -15.24 -15.50 14.18
CA GLN A 98 -14.38 -14.92 13.17
C GLN A 98 -13.05 -15.68 13.20
N PRO A 99 -12.53 -16.16 12.06
CA PRO A 99 -11.24 -16.81 12.04
C PRO A 99 -10.22 -15.81 12.57
N THR A 100 -9.50 -16.20 13.62
CA THR A 100 -8.33 -15.47 14.11
C THR A 100 -7.29 -15.52 13.00
N VAL A 101 -7.22 -14.46 12.19
CA VAL A 101 -6.16 -14.31 11.19
C VAL A 101 -4.85 -14.23 11.98
N GLN A 102 -4.01 -15.25 11.87
CA GLN A 102 -2.66 -15.17 12.42
C GLN A 102 -1.94 -14.08 11.62
N ALA A 103 -1.46 -13.05 12.29
CA ALA A 103 -0.76 -11.96 11.63
C ALA A 103 0.61 -12.47 11.15
N GLU A 104 0.66 -12.89 9.88
CA GLU A 104 1.91 -13.28 9.22
C GLU A 104 2.75 -12.05 8.85
N THR A 105 4.07 -12.16 8.95
CA THR A 105 4.99 -11.10 8.52
C THR A 105 4.95 -10.96 7.01
N GLN A 106 4.41 -9.85 6.51
CA GLN A 106 4.28 -9.57 5.07
C GLN A 106 5.39 -8.67 4.50
N LEU A 107 6.17 -7.99 5.35
CA LEU A 107 7.29 -7.13 4.97
C LEU A 107 8.45 -7.30 5.97
N LEU A 108 9.64 -7.64 5.46
CA LEU A 108 10.87 -7.72 6.25
C LEU A 108 11.84 -6.63 5.79
N TYR A 109 12.17 -5.71 6.70
CA TYR A 109 13.22 -4.73 6.51
C TYR A 109 14.47 -5.16 7.27
N ILE A 110 15.62 -5.13 6.60
CA ILE A 110 16.92 -5.51 7.19
C ILE A 110 17.83 -4.29 7.12
N SER A 111 18.32 -3.87 8.28
CA SER A 111 19.30 -2.79 8.42
C SER A 111 20.58 -3.34 9.04
N PRO A 112 21.77 -2.92 8.56
CA PRO A 112 23.03 -3.27 9.20
C PRO A 112 23.25 -2.53 10.53
N LEU A 113 22.45 -1.49 10.83
CA LEU A 113 22.58 -0.65 12.03
C LEU A 113 21.26 -0.57 12.80
N LYS A 114 21.34 -0.76 14.13
CA LYS A 114 20.17 -0.63 15.04
C LYS A 114 19.60 0.79 15.06
N ALA A 115 20.45 1.82 15.05
CA ALA A 115 20.00 3.21 15.06
C ALA A 115 19.07 3.53 13.87
N LEU A 116 19.41 3.02 12.69
CA LEU A 116 18.60 3.21 11.49
C LEU A 116 17.25 2.45 11.55
N ASN A 117 17.14 1.38 12.34
CA ASN A 117 15.87 0.71 12.57
C ASN A 117 14.93 1.59 13.40
N ASN A 118 15.44 2.19 14.47
CA ASN A 118 14.67 3.07 15.35
C ASN A 118 14.15 4.32 14.63
N ASP A 119 14.88 4.82 13.63
CA ASP A 119 14.47 5.97 12.82
C ASP A 119 13.30 5.63 11.88
N ILE A 120 13.08 4.36 11.55
CA ILE A 120 11.99 3.90 10.68
C ILE A 120 10.73 3.54 11.48
N GLU A 121 10.88 3.13 12.74
CA GLU A 121 9.77 2.70 13.61
C GLU A 121 8.99 3.86 14.28
N ARG A 122 9.46 5.11 14.16
CA ARG A 122 8.82 6.29 14.77
C ARG A 122 7.73 6.91 13.91
#